data_AF-A0A1N7TEM3-F1
#
_entry.id   AF-A0A1N7TEM3-F1
#
_cell.length_a   1.000
_cell.length_b   1.000
_cell.length_c   1.000
_cell.angle_alpha   90.00
_cell.angle_beta   90.00
_cell.angle_gamma   90.00
#
_symmetry.space_group_name_H-M   'P 1'
#
loop_
_entity.id
_entity.type
_entity.pdbx_description
1 polymer ?
#
loop_
_entity_poly.entity_id
_entity_poly.type
_entity_poly.pdbx_seq_one_letter_code
_entity_poly.pdbx_strand_id
1 'polypeptide(L)'
;DWKDRRLWVTVAPIVSITFPAAVQAVLWWRYRLPFGAVVCILGLLLGEWINRYLNFWGWTYFPVNFCFPSNLMPGAIVLDVILMLSGSMTVTAVIGGLAWGLLFYPGNWPIIAPLHVPVEYNGMMMTLADLQGYHYVRTGTPEYIRMVEKGTLRTF
;
A
#
# COMPACT_ATOMS: atom_id res chain seq x y z
N ASP A 1 -8.67 7.31 -5.38
CA ASP A 1 -8.25 8.70 -5.09
C ASP A 1 -7.64 8.93 -3.68
N TRP A 2 -7.41 7.91 -2.84
CA TRP A 2 -6.83 8.08 -1.49
C TRP A 2 -5.32 7.83 -1.39
N LYS A 3 -4.70 7.28 -2.45
CA LYS A 3 -3.28 6.94 -2.48
C LYS A 3 -2.44 8.20 -2.71
N ASP A 4 -2.33 9.04 -1.69
CA ASP A 4 -1.60 10.31 -1.73
C ASP A 4 -0.13 10.16 -1.35
N ARG A 5 0.62 11.27 -1.41
CA ARG A 5 2.05 11.30 -1.11
C ARG A 5 2.41 11.45 0.37
N ARG A 6 1.46 11.78 1.26
CA ARG A 6 1.73 12.00 2.69
C ARG A 6 1.17 10.89 3.56
N LEU A 7 -0.16 10.73 3.58
CA LEU A 7 -0.81 9.89 4.58
C LEU A 7 -0.74 8.41 4.20
N TRP A 8 -1.04 8.07 2.95
CA TRP A 8 -0.94 6.69 2.47
C TRP A 8 0.49 6.15 2.56
N VAL A 9 1.49 6.94 2.13
CA VAL A 9 2.92 6.59 2.22
C VAL A 9 3.39 6.40 3.65
N THR A 10 2.77 7.08 4.62
CA THR A 10 3.13 6.96 6.03
C THR A 10 2.41 5.80 6.71
N VAL A 11 1.08 5.77 6.60
CA VAL A 11 0.24 4.85 7.38
C VAL A 11 0.40 3.42 6.90
N ALA A 12 0.34 3.18 5.58
CA ALA A 12 0.34 1.81 5.06
C ALA A 12 1.59 1.01 5.48
N PRO A 13 2.83 1.51 5.32
CA PRO A 13 4.02 0.79 5.76
C PRO A 13 4.04 0.52 7.27
N ILE A 14 3.67 1.51 8.09
CA ILE A 14 3.70 1.42 9.56
C ILE A 14 2.74 0.33 10.05
N VAL A 15 1.51 0.30 9.54
CA VAL A 15 0.53 -0.70 10.00
C VAL A 15 0.80 -2.08 9.41
N SER A 16 1.30 -2.15 8.18
CA SER A 16 1.49 -3.42 7.48
C SER A 16 2.70 -4.23 7.96
N ILE A 17 3.70 -3.61 8.60
CA ILE A 17 4.90 -4.33 9.06
C ILE A 17 4.66 -5.20 10.31
N THR A 18 3.54 -4.98 11.00
CA THR A 18 3.21 -5.62 12.28
C THR A 18 3.16 -7.15 12.21
N PHE A 19 2.33 -7.71 11.34
CA PHE A 19 2.20 -9.15 11.13
C PHE A 19 3.47 -9.80 10.55
N PRO A 20 4.11 -9.24 9.50
CA PRO A 20 5.43 -9.68 9.06
C PRO A 20 6.44 -9.85 10.19
N ALA A 21 6.59 -8.85 11.06
CA ALA A 21 7.51 -8.92 12.18
C ALA A 21 7.15 -10.02 13.19
N ALA A 22 5.86 -10.16 13.52
CA ALA A 22 5.38 -11.19 14.45
C ALA A 22 5.59 -12.61 13.91
N VAL A 23 5.29 -12.84 12.64
CA VAL A 23 5.43 -14.16 12.01
C VAL A 23 6.89 -14.50 11.76
N GLN A 24 7.73 -13.54 11.35
CA GLN A 24 9.18 -13.71 11.29
C GLN A 24 9.75 -14.15 12.63
N ALA A 25 9.29 -13.56 13.74
CA ALA A 25 9.78 -13.92 15.08
C ALA A 25 9.56 -15.42 15.43
N VAL A 26 8.49 -16.03 14.93
CA VAL A 26 8.26 -17.47 15.15
C VAL A 26 8.97 -18.30 14.09
N LEU A 27 8.72 -18.03 12.81
CA LEU A 27 9.19 -18.87 11.71
C LEU A 27 10.72 -18.90 11.60
N TRP A 28 11.37 -17.76 11.81
CA TRP A 28 12.83 -17.68 11.71
C TRP A 28 13.51 -18.33 12.91
N TRP A 29 13.11 -17.98 14.14
CA TRP A 29 13.82 -18.42 15.34
C TRP A 29 13.49 -19.85 15.75
N ARG A 30 12.32 -20.38 15.39
CA ARG A 30 11.93 -21.78 15.70
C ARG A 30 12.27 -22.75 14.58
N TYR A 31 12.15 -22.33 13.32
CA TYR A 31 12.22 -23.23 12.17
C TYR A 31 13.24 -22.82 11.10
N ARG A 32 13.93 -21.67 11.27
CA ARG A 32 14.88 -21.12 10.28
C ARG A 32 14.29 -20.96 8.89
N LEU A 33 13.00 -20.65 8.81
CA LEU A 33 12.27 -20.44 7.57
C LEU A 33 12.28 -18.94 7.19
N PRO A 34 12.92 -18.53 6.08
CA PRO A 34 13.12 -17.13 5.70
C PRO A 34 12.01 -16.58 4.79
N PHE A 35 10.74 -16.77 5.16
CA PHE A 35 9.60 -16.29 4.36
C PHE A 35 8.44 -15.74 5.20
N GLY A 36 8.72 -15.29 6.42
CA GLY A 36 7.69 -14.83 7.35
C GLY A 36 6.94 -13.60 6.88
N ALA A 37 7.66 -12.62 6.31
CA ALA A 37 7.04 -11.42 5.77
C ALA A 37 6.25 -11.72 4.49
N VAL A 38 6.84 -12.50 3.58
CA VAL A 38 6.23 -12.86 2.30
C VAL A 38 4.93 -13.64 2.51
N VAL A 39 4.88 -14.62 3.42
CA VAL A 39 3.64 -15.35 3.72
C VAL A 39 2.52 -14.43 4.21
N CYS A 40 2.84 -13.46 5.07
CA CYS A 40 1.84 -12.50 5.57
C CYS A 40 1.27 -11.65 4.44
N ILE A 41 2.16 -11.10 3.59
CA ILE A 41 1.74 -10.20 2.51
C ILE A 41 1.02 -10.96 1.39
N LEU A 42 1.42 -12.19 1.08
CA LEU A 42 0.67 -13.03 0.14
C LEU A 42 -0.75 -13.30 0.65
N GLY A 43 -0.91 -13.62 1.94
CA GLY A 43 -2.23 -13.80 2.55
C GLY A 43 -3.08 -12.54 2.49
N LEU A 44 -2.51 -11.38 2.82
CA LEU A 44 -3.19 -10.08 2.73
C LEU A 44 -3.62 -9.79 1.29
N LEU A 45 -2.69 -9.85 0.33
CA LEU A 45 -2.98 -9.53 -1.07
C LEU A 45 -3.99 -10.49 -1.67
N LEU A 46 -3.92 -11.78 -1.37
CA LEU A 46 -4.92 -12.75 -1.82
C LEU A 46 -6.32 -12.37 -1.31
N GLY A 47 -6.45 -12.10 -0.01
CA GLY A 47 -7.72 -11.68 0.59
C GLY A 47 -8.23 -10.37 0.01
N GLU A 48 -7.35 -9.39 -0.18
CA GLU A 48 -7.71 -8.11 -0.79
C GLU A 48 -8.18 -8.30 -2.23
N TRP A 49 -7.41 -8.99 -3.09
CA TRP A 49 -7.76 -9.19 -4.49
C TRP A 49 -9.06 -9.96 -4.67
N ILE A 50 -9.29 -11.03 -3.89
CA ILE A 50 -10.57 -11.75 -3.88
C ILE A 50 -11.71 -10.78 -3.57
N ASN A 51 -11.57 -9.97 -2.51
CA ASN A 51 -12.60 -9.03 -2.11
C ASN A 51 -12.82 -7.90 -3.14
N ARG A 52 -11.75 -7.33 -3.71
CA ARG A 52 -11.86 -6.27 -4.72
C ARG A 52 -12.52 -6.78 -5.99
N TYR A 53 -12.21 -8.00 -6.42
CA TYR A 53 -12.77 -8.53 -7.65
C TYR A 53 -14.20 -9.03 -7.47
N LEU A 54 -14.48 -9.82 -6.44
CA LEU A 54 -15.81 -10.44 -6.26
C LEU A 54 -16.84 -9.47 -5.67
N ASN A 55 -16.46 -8.62 -4.71
CA ASN A 55 -17.40 -7.71 -4.04
C ASN A 55 -17.38 -6.31 -4.66
N PHE A 56 -16.23 -5.63 -4.68
CA PHE A 56 -16.18 -4.24 -5.18
C PHE A 56 -16.57 -4.17 -6.66
N TRP A 57 -15.97 -5.02 -7.50
CA TRP A 57 -16.33 -5.09 -8.90
C TRP A 57 -17.56 -6.00 -9.15
N GLY A 58 -17.51 -7.25 -8.71
CA GLY A 58 -18.52 -8.25 -9.06
C GLY A 58 -19.94 -7.97 -8.53
N TRP A 59 -20.05 -7.40 -7.32
CA TRP A 59 -21.36 -7.12 -6.71
C TRP A 59 -21.75 -5.63 -6.78
N THR A 60 -20.80 -4.72 -6.59
CA THR A 60 -21.07 -3.27 -6.50
C THR A 60 -20.56 -2.46 -7.70
N TYR A 61 -19.99 -3.12 -8.71
CA TYR A 61 -19.62 -2.56 -10.01
C TYR A 61 -18.62 -1.38 -9.98
N PHE A 62 -17.83 -1.26 -8.91
CA PHE A 62 -16.70 -0.33 -8.90
C PHE A 62 -15.56 -0.87 -9.77
N PRO A 63 -14.99 -0.07 -10.68
CA PRO A 63 -13.90 -0.51 -11.54
C PRO A 63 -12.70 -1.04 -10.76
N VAL A 64 -12.10 -2.11 -11.25
CA VAL A 64 -10.92 -2.73 -10.61
C VAL A 64 -9.74 -1.75 -10.56
N ASN A 65 -9.56 -0.92 -11.59
CA ASN A 65 -8.54 0.12 -11.63
C ASN A 65 -8.80 1.30 -10.67
N PHE A 66 -9.95 1.34 -9.98
CA PHE A 66 -10.25 2.29 -8.91
C PHE A 66 -10.03 1.68 -7.52
N CYS A 67 -10.37 0.40 -7.33
CA CYS A 67 -10.40 -0.26 -6.02
C CYS A 67 -9.19 -1.18 -5.73
N PHE A 68 -8.20 -1.27 -6.62
CA PHE A 68 -7.01 -2.13 -6.46
C PHE A 68 -6.24 -1.91 -5.14
N PRO A 69 -5.63 -2.96 -4.56
CA PRO A 69 -4.86 -2.88 -3.31
C PRO A 69 -3.52 -2.16 -3.46
N SER A 70 -2.79 -2.00 -2.35
CA SER A 70 -1.41 -1.48 -2.35
C SER A 70 -0.42 -2.63 -2.51
N ASN A 71 0.67 -2.42 -3.25
CA ASN A 71 1.73 -3.40 -3.40
C ASN A 71 2.70 -3.35 -2.21
N LEU A 72 2.78 -4.43 -1.44
CA LEU A 72 3.66 -4.58 -0.27
C LEU A 72 4.75 -5.65 -0.48
N MET A 73 4.73 -6.36 -1.62
CA MET A 73 5.64 -7.47 -1.88
C MET A 73 7.12 -7.09 -1.91
N PRO A 74 7.55 -5.96 -2.52
CA PRO A 74 8.96 -5.58 -2.54
C PRO A 74 9.55 -5.43 -1.13
N GLY A 75 8.81 -4.80 -0.22
CA GLY A 75 9.21 -4.65 1.18
C GLY A 75 9.30 -6.00 1.90
N ALA A 76 8.35 -6.90 1.66
CA ALA A 76 8.35 -8.24 2.26
C ALA A 76 9.55 -9.09 1.86
N ILE A 77 9.89 -9.12 0.58
CA ILE A 77 11.04 -9.87 0.09
C ILE A 77 12.33 -9.32 0.71
N VAL A 78 12.51 -8.00 0.70
CA VAL A 78 13.71 -7.37 1.26
C VAL A 78 13.81 -7.58 2.77
N LEU A 79 12.69 -7.51 3.50
CA LEU A 79 12.65 -7.74 4.94
C LEU A 79 13.04 -9.18 5.31
N ASP A 80 12.54 -10.18 4.57
CA ASP A 80 12.90 -11.59 4.77
C ASP A 80 14.38 -11.85 4.40
N VAL A 81 14.87 -11.28 3.30
CA VAL A 81 16.27 -11.43 2.86
C VAL A 81 17.24 -10.81 3.85
N ILE A 82 16.95 -9.62 4.40
CA ILE A 82 17.80 -8.99 5.42
C ILE A 82 17.89 -9.87 6.67
N LEU A 83 16.76 -10.46 7.11
CA LEU A 83 16.76 -11.38 8.25
C LEU A 83 17.54 -12.65 7.96
N MET A 84 17.38 -13.21 6.76
CA MET A 84 18.08 -14.41 6.33
C MET A 84 19.60 -14.21 6.28
N LEU A 85 20.07 -13.09 5.71
CA LEU A 85 21.49 -12.81 5.53
C LEU A 85 22.18 -12.37 6.81
N SER A 86 21.54 -11.51 7.61
CA SER A 86 22.14 -11.00 8.85
C SER A 86 21.99 -11.96 10.04
N GLY A 87 20.95 -12.81 10.03
CA GLY A 87 20.59 -13.66 11.15
C GLY A 87 20.21 -12.89 12.42
N SER A 88 19.98 -11.58 12.34
CA SER A 88 19.81 -10.71 13.52
C SER A 88 18.50 -9.93 13.49
N MET A 89 17.74 -10.02 14.58
CA MET A 89 16.50 -9.26 14.75
C MET A 89 16.76 -7.75 14.74
N THR A 90 17.85 -7.29 15.37
CA THR A 90 18.15 -5.86 15.51
C THR A 90 18.53 -5.25 14.17
N VAL A 91 19.30 -5.97 13.35
CA VAL A 91 19.66 -5.53 12.00
C VAL A 91 18.42 -5.45 11.12
N THR A 92 17.55 -6.46 11.15
CA THR A 92 16.28 -6.45 10.41
C THR A 92 15.34 -5.34 10.88
N ALA A 93 15.26 -5.07 12.19
CA ALA A 93 14.41 -4.00 12.70
C ALA A 93 14.85 -2.61 12.18
N VAL A 94 16.16 -2.35 12.16
CA VAL A 94 16.70 -1.06 11.69
C VAL A 94 16.71 -0.99 10.17
N ILE A 95 17.49 -1.84 9.51
CA ILE A 95 17.71 -1.77 8.06
C ILE A 95 16.47 -2.27 7.31
N GLY A 96 15.89 -3.38 7.75
CA GLY A 96 14.68 -3.92 7.15
C GLY A 96 13.46 -3.03 7.37
N GLY A 97 13.31 -2.42 8.56
CA GLY A 97 12.26 -1.43 8.82
C GLY A 97 12.39 -0.18 7.92
N LEU A 98 13.60 0.36 7.77
CA LEU A 98 13.87 1.47 6.84
C LEU A 98 13.58 1.07 5.39
N ALA A 99 14.07 -0.09 4.95
CA ALA A 99 13.83 -0.58 3.59
C ALA A 99 12.34 -0.78 3.31
N TRP A 100 11.58 -1.31 4.27
CA TRP A 100 10.13 -1.51 4.16
C TRP A 100 9.39 -0.20 3.85
N GLY A 101 9.70 0.87 4.59
CA GLY A 101 9.11 2.18 4.36
C GLY A 101 9.53 2.80 3.02
N LEU A 102 10.83 2.79 2.72
CA LEU A 102 11.38 3.45 1.54
C LEU A 102 10.98 2.76 0.22
N LEU A 103 10.82 1.44 0.22
CA LEU A 103 10.43 0.69 -0.98
C LEU A 103 8.94 0.76 -1.28
N PHE A 104 8.11 1.23 -0.33
CA PHE A 104 6.67 1.25 -0.49
C PHE A 104 6.22 2.10 -1.69
N TYR A 105 6.59 3.38 -1.71
CA TYR A 105 6.14 4.27 -2.79
C TYR A 105 6.75 3.91 -4.15
N PRO A 106 8.07 3.63 -4.29
CA PRO A 106 8.65 3.15 -5.54
C PRO A 106 8.02 1.85 -6.03
N GLY A 107 7.69 0.91 -5.14
CA GLY A 107 7.04 -0.36 -5.49
C GLY A 107 5.60 -0.23 -5.97
N ASN A 108 4.95 0.90 -5.68
CA ASN A 108 3.58 1.19 -6.14
C ASN A 108 3.53 2.19 -7.30
N TRP A 109 4.55 3.03 -7.46
CA TRP A 109 4.57 4.08 -8.49
C TRP A 109 4.22 3.59 -9.89
N PRO A 110 4.75 2.45 -10.40
CA PRO A 110 4.39 1.93 -11.73
C PRO A 110 2.90 1.67 -11.93
N ILE A 111 2.16 1.38 -10.85
CA ILE A 111 0.73 1.08 -10.90
C ILE A 111 -0.09 2.38 -10.86
N ILE A 112 0.32 3.34 -10.02
CA ILE A 112 -0.46 4.55 -9.75
C ILE A 112 -0.11 5.72 -10.68
N ALA A 113 1.10 5.73 -11.27
CA ALA A 113 1.57 6.84 -12.10
C ALA A 113 0.62 7.19 -13.26
N PRO A 114 0.05 6.22 -14.01
CA PRO A 114 -0.91 6.52 -15.09
C PRO A 114 -2.14 7.29 -14.59
N LEU A 115 -2.54 7.11 -13.33
CA LEU A 115 -3.71 7.77 -12.74
C LEU A 115 -3.40 9.19 -12.23
N HIS A 116 -2.14 9.61 -12.21
CA HIS A 116 -1.72 10.95 -11.79
C HIS A 116 -1.54 11.91 -12.97
N VAL A 117 -1.82 11.47 -14.20
CA VAL A 117 -1.85 12.36 -15.37
C VAL A 117 -2.96 13.40 -15.16
N PRO A 118 -2.66 14.69 -15.35
CA PRO A 118 -3.65 15.74 -15.19
C PRO A 118 -4.63 15.78 -16.37
N VAL A 119 -5.87 16.13 -16.06
CA VAL A 119 -6.97 16.32 -17.02
C VAL A 119 -7.70 17.60 -16.65
N GLU A 120 -8.07 18.38 -17.65
CA GLU A 120 -9.00 19.49 -17.46
C GLU A 120 -10.44 18.97 -17.56
N TYR A 121 -11.20 19.09 -16.48
CA TYR A 121 -12.58 18.65 -16.39
C TYR A 121 -13.45 19.82 -15.93
N ASN A 122 -14.36 20.29 -16.79
CA ASN A 122 -15.22 21.45 -16.54
C ASN A 122 -14.45 22.70 -16.06
N GLY A 123 -13.28 22.98 -16.65
CA GLY A 123 -12.43 24.12 -16.31
C GLY A 123 -11.61 23.97 -15.03
N MET A 124 -11.61 22.79 -14.40
CA MET A 124 -10.76 22.47 -13.24
C MET A 124 -9.74 21.40 -13.60
N MET A 125 -8.51 21.56 -13.10
CA MET A 125 -7.49 20.52 -13.17
C MET A 125 -7.82 19.42 -12.16
N MET A 126 -7.93 18.17 -12.63
CA MET A 126 -8.06 16.97 -11.81
C MET A 126 -7.05 15.92 -12.25
N THR A 127 -6.65 15.03 -11.35
CA THR A 127 -5.96 13.80 -11.77
C THR A 127 -6.99 12.78 -12.28
N LEU A 128 -6.56 11.83 -13.10
CA LEU A 128 -7.42 10.69 -13.46
C LEU A 128 -7.92 9.93 -12.22
N ALA A 129 -7.11 9.85 -11.16
CA ALA A 129 -7.51 9.24 -9.89
C ALA A 129 -8.66 10.01 -9.21
N ASP A 130 -8.61 11.34 -9.18
CA ASP A 130 -9.69 12.19 -8.63
C ASP A 130 -10.96 12.06 -9.48
N LEU A 131 -10.80 12.06 -10.81
CA LEU A 131 -11.90 11.91 -11.75
C LEU A 131 -12.61 10.55 -11.57
N GLN A 132 -11.89 9.45 -11.36
CA GLN A 132 -12.51 8.18 -10.99
C GLN A 132 -13.33 8.29 -9.69
N GLY A 133 -12.79 8.95 -8.66
CA GLY A 133 -13.49 9.16 -7.39
C GLY A 133 -14.73 10.06 -7.51
N TYR A 134 -14.76 10.93 -8.53
CA TYR A 134 -15.89 11.80 -8.87
C TYR A 134 -16.96 11.06 -9.68
N HIS A 135 -16.59 10.27 -10.68
CA HIS A 135 -17.52 9.54 -11.55
C HIS A 135 -18.19 8.35 -10.86
N TYR A 136 -17.43 7.56 -10.09
CA TYR A 136 -17.95 6.37 -9.43
C TYR A 136 -18.45 6.74 -8.03
N VAL A 137 -19.73 7.10 -7.96
CA VAL A 137 -20.37 7.62 -6.74
C VAL A 137 -20.30 6.61 -5.60
N ARG A 138 -19.73 7.04 -4.47
CA ARG A 138 -19.66 6.25 -3.23
C ARG A 138 -20.58 6.87 -2.18
N THR A 139 -21.79 6.32 -2.03
CA THR A 139 -22.87 6.89 -1.21
C THR A 139 -22.47 7.21 0.24
N GLY A 140 -21.61 6.38 0.85
CA GLY A 140 -21.18 6.55 2.24
C GLY A 140 -19.80 7.17 2.46
N THR A 141 -19.08 7.55 1.40
CA THR A 141 -17.72 8.10 1.51
C THR A 141 -17.55 9.37 0.67
N PRO A 142 -18.08 10.51 1.16
CA PRO A 142 -17.90 11.80 0.51
C PRO A 142 -16.44 12.28 0.54
N GLU A 143 -16.10 13.23 -0.34
CA GLU A 143 -14.74 13.74 -0.55
C GLU A 143 -14.09 14.27 0.73
N TYR A 144 -14.83 14.98 1.58
CA TYR A 144 -14.27 15.63 2.77
C TYR A 144 -13.73 14.65 3.82
N ILE A 145 -14.16 13.37 3.79
CA ILE A 145 -13.63 12.33 4.69
C ILE A 145 -12.22 11.91 4.27
N ARG A 146 -11.84 12.20 3.02
CA ARG A 146 -10.53 11.85 2.48
C ARG A 146 -9.41 12.57 3.22
N MET A 147 -8.64 11.79 3.96
CA MET A 147 -7.40 12.25 4.61
C MET A 147 -6.24 12.07 3.63
N VAL A 148 -6.02 13.10 2.81
CA VAL A 148 -4.89 13.20 1.88
C VAL A 148 -4.14 14.51 2.13
N GLU A 149 -2.97 14.68 1.51
CA GLU A 149 -2.29 15.96 1.53
C GLU A 149 -3.15 17.09 0.94
N LYS A 150 -3.21 18.22 1.67
CA LYS A 150 -3.91 19.46 1.27
C LYS A 150 -2.99 20.69 1.31
N GLY A 151 -1.67 20.46 1.34
CA GLY A 151 -0.64 21.49 1.53
C GLY A 151 -0.58 22.03 2.96
N THR A 152 0.57 22.58 3.34
CA THR A 152 0.74 23.38 4.56
C THR A 152 1.70 24.53 4.28
N LEU A 153 1.69 25.57 5.11
CA LEU A 153 2.65 26.69 4.97
C LEU A 153 4.10 26.32 5.28
N ARG A 154 4.38 25.06 5.68
CA ARG A 154 5.70 24.57 6.09
C ARG A 154 6.26 23.50 5.16
N THR A 155 5.51 23.10 4.14
CA THR A 155 5.93 22.09 3.16
C THR A 155 6.58 22.79 1.97
N PHE A 156 7.74 22.30 1.56
CA PHE A 156 8.52 22.77 0.42
C PHE A 156 8.51 21.72 -0.70
#